data_AF-A0A2T4V8V4-F1
#
_entry.id   AF-A0A2T4V8V4-F1
#
_cell.length_a   1.000
_cell.length_b   1.000
_cell.length_c   1.000
_cell.angle_alpha   90.00
_cell.angle_beta   90.00
_cell.angle_gamma   90.00
#
_symmetry.space_group_name_H-M   'P 1'
#
loop_
_entity.id
_entity.type
_entity.pdbx_description
1 polymer ?
#
loop_
_entity_poly.entity_id
_entity_poly.type
_entity_poly.pdbx_seq_one_letter_code
_entity_poly.pdbx_strand_id
1 'polypeptide(L)'
;MRIHDLLNEASRLIGNQQRAAESTGNEEEVALWRYLREHWVFAVMTGQVYVFEDYLAGLAPARTSYVSGAFNAHADARSKQAMAMLLRTLDEMEEPERKRQLLILIDLLNFITATDRQEALARYLEDSRSDAPPPVLAFFDTREEADAWLSQLAEPPSYGHVMIGDEYFEIWYSREDGVRELFRDHGMDLFFEDFESKPLPPPAASFNTREEAIEWLASHPVSPTALVTIAGEYYHAAYYKKFNRHTLLALSRLREWRAKRKAEMEQEESAEPEPSEV
;
A
#
# COMPACT_ATOMS: atom_id res chain seq x y z
N MET A 1 2.77 -13.34 18.03
CA MET A 1 2.47 -12.00 17.52
C MET A 1 1.87 -12.19 16.14
N ARG A 2 0.76 -11.53 15.82
CA ARG A 2 0.09 -11.70 14.52
C ARG A 2 0.94 -11.05 13.44
N ILE A 3 0.91 -11.55 12.22
CA ILE A 3 1.72 -10.98 11.12
C ILE A 3 1.41 -9.50 10.87
N HIS A 4 0.15 -9.10 11.02
CA HIS A 4 -0.28 -7.70 10.90
C HIS A 4 0.38 -6.79 11.94
N ASP A 5 0.52 -7.25 13.19
CA ASP A 5 1.19 -6.49 14.26
C ASP A 5 2.68 -6.30 13.93
N LEU A 6 3.35 -7.38 13.51
CA LEU A 6 4.76 -7.38 13.10
C LEU A 6 5.02 -6.39 11.97
N LEU A 7 4.18 -6.40 10.94
CA LEU A 7 4.32 -5.51 9.79
C LEU A 7 4.04 -4.05 10.17
N ASN A 8 3.04 -3.78 11.00
CA ASN A 8 2.73 -2.43 11.47
C ASN A 8 3.85 -1.84 12.32
N GLU A 9 4.45 -2.64 13.19
CA GLU A 9 5.61 -2.24 13.98
C GLU A 9 6.84 -1.94 13.12
N ALA A 10 7.12 -2.80 12.13
CA ALA A 10 8.22 -2.57 11.19
C ALA A 10 8.01 -1.27 10.38
N SER A 11 6.77 -0.97 9.97
CA SER A 11 6.41 0.28 9.30
C SER A 11 6.65 1.52 10.17
N ARG A 12 6.28 1.45 11.45
CA ARG A 12 6.56 2.52 12.43
C ARG A 12 8.07 2.73 12.62
N LEU A 13 8.84 1.66 12.70
CA LEU A 13 10.30 1.74 12.78
C LEU A 13 10.89 2.46 11.56
N ILE A 14 10.48 2.08 10.33
CA ILE A 14 10.92 2.76 9.11
C ILE A 14 10.65 4.26 9.18
N GLY A 15 9.42 4.66 9.57
CA GLY A 15 9.05 6.07 9.69
C GLY A 15 9.88 6.83 10.73
N ASN A 16 10.18 6.20 11.86
CA ASN A 16 11.03 6.79 12.91
C ASN A 16 12.47 6.99 12.44
N GLN A 17 13.06 5.97 11.82
CA GLN A 17 14.45 6.02 11.35
C GLN A 17 14.61 6.99 10.18
N GLN A 18 13.64 7.04 9.26
CA GLN A 18 13.64 8.02 8.18
C GLN A 18 13.65 9.46 8.72
N ARG A 19 12.78 9.79 9.69
CA ARG A 19 12.76 11.12 10.32
C ARG A 19 14.06 11.45 11.06
N ALA A 20 14.66 10.47 11.72
CA ALA A 20 15.95 10.65 12.37
C ALA A 20 17.07 10.97 11.34
N ALA A 21 17.10 10.25 10.22
CA ALA A 21 18.04 10.52 9.13
C ALA A 21 17.79 11.90 8.47
N GLU A 22 16.53 12.30 8.31
CA GLU A 22 16.16 13.65 7.83
C GLU A 22 16.69 14.74 8.78
N SER A 23 16.55 14.55 10.09
CA SER A 23 17.01 15.52 11.09
C SER A 23 18.54 15.71 11.13
N THR A 24 19.29 14.71 10.65
CA THR A 24 20.77 14.74 10.58
C THR A 24 21.29 15.13 9.20
N GLY A 25 20.42 15.33 8.22
CA GLY A 25 20.78 15.65 6.83
C GLY A 25 21.39 14.48 6.06
N ASN A 26 21.20 13.24 6.51
CA ASN A 26 21.74 12.05 5.86
C ASN A 26 20.85 11.61 4.68
N GLU A 27 20.93 12.31 3.55
CA GLU A 27 20.07 12.09 2.38
C GLU A 27 20.14 10.64 1.84
N GLU A 28 21.30 10.00 1.88
CA GLU A 28 21.47 8.62 1.42
C GLU A 28 20.66 7.65 2.31
N GLU A 29 20.75 7.81 3.63
CA GLU A 29 20.01 6.97 4.57
C GLU A 29 18.49 7.21 4.46
N VAL A 30 18.06 8.46 4.30
CA VAL A 30 16.65 8.79 4.00
C VAL A 30 16.16 8.04 2.76
N ALA A 31 16.97 8.02 1.70
CA ALA A 31 16.63 7.35 0.45
C ALA A 31 16.58 5.82 0.59
N LEU A 32 17.35 5.22 1.50
CA LEU A 32 17.32 3.79 1.82
C LEU A 32 16.11 3.42 2.70
N TRP A 33 15.77 4.24 3.71
CA TRP A 33 14.55 4.03 4.50
C TRP A 33 13.28 4.17 3.66
N ARG A 34 13.25 5.13 2.72
CA ARG A 34 12.16 5.23 1.73
C ARG A 34 12.06 3.99 0.85
N TYR A 35 13.19 3.44 0.41
CA TYR A 35 13.24 2.21 -0.37
C TYR A 35 12.70 1.00 0.42
N LEU A 36 13.00 0.90 1.72
CA LEU A 36 12.42 -0.14 2.58
C LEU A 36 10.92 0.02 2.79
N ARG A 37 10.44 1.27 2.93
CA ARG A 37 9.00 1.57 2.94
C ARG A 37 8.34 1.08 1.66
N GLU A 38 8.92 1.34 0.49
CA GLU A 38 8.42 0.86 -0.80
C GLU A 38 8.29 -0.68 -0.86
N HIS A 39 9.23 -1.43 -0.27
CA HIS A 39 9.16 -2.91 -0.19
C HIS A 39 8.04 -3.39 0.74
N TRP A 40 7.90 -2.71 1.88
CA TRP A 40 6.84 -2.99 2.83
C TRP A 40 5.46 -2.73 2.21
N VAL A 41 5.29 -1.57 1.56
CA VAL A 41 4.04 -1.20 0.89
C VAL A 41 3.73 -2.20 -0.21
N PHE A 42 4.71 -2.61 -1.03
CA PHE A 42 4.50 -3.65 -2.04
C PHE A 42 3.94 -4.94 -1.42
N ALA A 43 4.56 -5.46 -0.35
CA ALA A 43 4.12 -6.71 0.26
C ALA A 43 2.69 -6.62 0.81
N VAL A 44 2.34 -5.50 1.44
CA VAL A 44 1.02 -5.26 2.03
C VAL A 44 -0.03 -5.03 0.92
N MET A 45 0.19 -4.04 0.05
CA MET A 45 -0.79 -3.61 -0.97
C MET A 45 -1.02 -4.65 -2.07
N THR A 46 -0.09 -5.58 -2.27
CA THR A 46 -0.27 -6.68 -3.23
C THR A 46 -0.72 -7.98 -2.57
N GLY A 47 -1.16 -7.93 -1.31
CA GLY A 47 -1.77 -9.05 -0.61
C GLY A 47 -0.81 -10.18 -0.27
N GLN A 48 0.48 -9.89 -0.12
CA GLN A 48 1.52 -10.90 0.13
C GLN A 48 1.72 -11.18 1.63
N VAL A 49 0.92 -10.59 2.51
CA VAL A 49 1.10 -10.69 3.97
C VAL A 49 1.21 -12.13 4.46
N TYR A 50 0.27 -12.99 4.08
CA TYR A 50 0.28 -14.40 4.51
C TYR A 50 1.30 -15.25 3.76
N VAL A 51 1.63 -14.90 2.51
CA VAL A 51 2.75 -15.52 1.77
C VAL A 51 4.08 -15.22 2.46
N PHE A 52 4.23 -14.00 3.00
CA PHE A 52 5.38 -13.60 3.80
C PHE A 52 5.37 -14.28 5.17
N GLU A 53 4.22 -14.42 5.83
CA GLU A 53 4.12 -15.20 7.07
C GLU A 53 4.57 -16.65 6.87
N ASP A 54 4.12 -17.31 5.80
CA ASP A 54 4.51 -18.68 5.49
C ASP A 54 6.01 -18.79 5.18
N TYR A 55 6.55 -17.79 4.49
CA TYR A 55 7.99 -17.66 4.30
C TYR A 55 8.72 -17.58 5.64
N LEU A 56 8.28 -16.73 6.57
CA LEU A 56 8.86 -16.61 7.92
C LEU A 56 8.71 -17.90 8.75
N ALA A 57 7.64 -18.66 8.56
CA ALA A 57 7.43 -19.94 9.25
C ALA A 57 8.39 -21.04 8.77
N GLY A 58 8.77 -21.04 7.48
CA GLY A 58 9.72 -22.00 6.88
C GLY A 58 11.18 -21.84 7.33
N LEU A 59 11.40 -21.02 8.34
CA LEU A 59 12.60 -20.24 8.51
C LEU A 59 12.95 -20.45 10.02
N ALA A 60 14.15 -20.97 10.33
CA ALA A 60 14.89 -20.85 11.61
C ALA A 60 14.29 -20.03 12.80
N PRO A 61 13.70 -20.56 13.88
CA PRO A 61 13.19 -19.72 15.00
C PRO A 61 14.25 -18.90 15.76
N ALA A 62 15.53 -19.30 15.71
CA ALA A 62 16.60 -18.78 16.57
C ALA A 62 17.64 -17.90 15.84
N ARG A 63 17.37 -17.44 14.62
CA ARG A 63 18.37 -16.67 13.86
C ARG A 63 18.43 -15.20 14.25
N THR A 64 19.66 -14.71 14.32
CA THR A 64 20.05 -13.38 14.79
C THR A 64 20.16 -12.36 13.66
N SER A 65 20.54 -12.81 12.46
CA SER A 65 20.49 -12.09 11.17
C SER A 65 20.98 -13.06 10.08
N TYR A 66 20.35 -13.06 8.90
CA TYR A 66 20.77 -13.90 7.78
C TYR A 66 20.50 -13.20 6.46
N VAL A 67 21.44 -13.32 5.52
CA VAL A 67 21.27 -12.87 4.13
C VAL A 67 21.19 -14.10 3.25
N SER A 68 20.08 -14.26 2.53
CA SER A 68 19.83 -15.46 1.75
C SER A 68 20.80 -15.64 0.60
N GLY A 69 21.07 -16.89 0.22
CA GLY A 69 21.85 -17.20 -0.98
C GLY A 69 21.23 -16.58 -2.24
N ALA A 70 19.90 -16.62 -2.35
CA ALA A 70 19.15 -15.97 -3.42
C ALA A 70 19.35 -14.45 -3.43
N PHE A 71 19.29 -13.81 -2.26
CA PHE A 71 19.58 -12.37 -2.13
C PHE A 71 20.99 -12.05 -2.61
N ASN A 72 22.00 -12.79 -2.16
CA ASN A 72 23.39 -12.56 -2.59
C ASN A 72 23.57 -12.70 -4.12
N ALA A 73 22.89 -13.68 -4.72
CA ALA A 73 22.97 -13.95 -6.15
C ALA A 73 22.22 -12.93 -7.02
N HIS A 74 21.05 -12.46 -6.55
CA HIS A 74 20.07 -11.77 -7.42
C HIS A 74 19.69 -10.36 -6.95
N ALA A 75 20.11 -9.91 -5.78
CA ALA A 75 19.82 -8.55 -5.32
C ALA A 75 20.57 -7.51 -6.16
N ASP A 76 19.84 -6.45 -6.52
CA ASP A 76 20.40 -5.26 -7.15
C ASP A 76 21.31 -4.48 -6.18
N ALA A 77 21.97 -3.44 -6.71
CA ALA A 77 22.89 -2.62 -5.91
C ALA A 77 22.19 -1.91 -4.74
N ARG A 78 20.95 -1.44 -4.93
CA ARG A 78 20.23 -0.66 -3.92
C ARG A 78 19.68 -1.54 -2.81
N SER A 79 19.16 -2.72 -3.15
CA SER A 79 18.85 -3.79 -2.21
C SER A 79 20.05 -4.14 -1.34
N LYS A 80 21.25 -4.30 -1.94
CA LYS A 80 22.49 -4.59 -1.20
C LYS A 80 22.88 -3.46 -0.24
N GLN A 81 22.73 -2.20 -0.65
CA GLN A 81 22.94 -1.04 0.22
C GLN A 81 21.93 -1.01 1.38
N ALA A 82 20.65 -1.24 1.11
CA ALA A 82 19.60 -1.29 2.13
C ALA A 82 19.84 -2.43 3.13
N MET A 83 20.23 -3.61 2.66
CA MET A 83 20.59 -4.75 3.51
C MET A 83 21.81 -4.42 4.40
N ALA A 84 22.86 -3.83 3.83
CA ALA A 84 24.04 -3.45 4.60
C ALA A 84 23.71 -2.40 5.68
N MET A 85 22.85 -1.43 5.36
CA MET A 85 22.34 -0.46 6.33
C MET A 85 21.57 -1.15 7.45
N LEU A 86 20.62 -2.04 7.13
CA LEU A 86 19.84 -2.76 8.14
C LEU A 86 20.71 -3.61 9.07
N LEU A 87 21.72 -4.31 8.53
CA LEU A 87 22.64 -5.11 9.33
C LEU A 87 23.46 -4.23 10.29
N ARG A 88 23.99 -3.10 9.81
CA ARG A 88 24.70 -2.14 10.67
C ARG A 88 23.79 -1.60 11.76
N THR A 89 22.58 -1.17 11.41
CA THR A 89 21.60 -0.65 12.39
C THR A 89 21.21 -1.72 13.40
N LEU A 90 21.12 -3.00 12.98
CA LEU A 90 20.82 -4.12 13.88
C LEU A 90 21.94 -4.36 14.91
N ASP A 91 23.19 -4.26 14.48
CA ASP A 91 24.36 -4.41 15.35
C ASP A 91 24.46 -3.27 16.37
N GLU A 92 24.11 -2.04 15.98
CA GLU A 92 24.14 -0.85 16.83
C GLU A 92 22.92 -0.70 17.74
N MET A 93 21.79 -1.34 17.41
CA MET A 93 20.58 -1.28 18.20
C MET A 93 20.79 -2.02 19.53
N GLU A 94 20.33 -1.48 20.65
CA GLU A 94 20.35 -2.19 21.94
C GLU A 94 18.96 -2.70 22.35
N GLU A 95 17.90 -2.02 21.91
CA GLU A 95 16.52 -2.35 22.24
C GLU A 95 16.08 -3.67 21.55
N PRO A 96 15.75 -4.73 22.32
CA PRO A 96 15.42 -6.04 21.75
C PRO A 96 14.21 -6.02 20.81
N GLU A 97 13.19 -5.20 21.11
CA GLU A 97 12.00 -5.11 20.26
C GLU A 97 12.31 -4.45 18.91
N ARG A 98 13.13 -3.40 18.90
CA ARG A 98 13.59 -2.78 17.65
C ARG A 98 14.48 -3.71 16.85
N LYS A 99 15.31 -4.55 17.50
CA LYS A 99 16.05 -5.61 16.80
C LYS A 99 15.11 -6.58 16.08
N ARG A 100 14.02 -6.99 16.73
CA ARG A 100 13.03 -7.86 16.09
C ARG A 100 12.40 -7.18 14.86
N GLN A 101 12.04 -5.91 14.97
CA GLN A 101 11.49 -5.13 13.85
C GLN A 101 12.49 -5.01 12.68
N LEU A 102 13.78 -4.77 12.96
CA LEU A 102 14.83 -4.78 11.93
C LEU A 102 14.99 -6.14 11.26
N LEU A 103 14.87 -7.23 12.03
CA LEU A 103 14.93 -8.58 11.47
C LEU A 103 13.78 -8.85 10.50
N ILE A 104 12.58 -8.35 10.78
CA ILE A 104 11.45 -8.44 9.84
C ILE A 104 11.75 -7.70 8.54
N LEU A 105 12.43 -6.55 8.58
CA LEU A 105 12.82 -5.82 7.37
C LEU A 105 13.91 -6.55 6.57
N ILE A 106 14.86 -7.19 7.26
CA ILE A 106 15.87 -8.05 6.62
C ILE A 106 15.18 -9.24 5.93
N ASP A 107 14.26 -9.90 6.64
CA ASP A 107 13.53 -11.05 6.12
C ASP A 107 12.60 -10.65 4.96
N LEU A 108 12.07 -9.42 4.96
CA LEU A 108 11.30 -8.89 3.83
C LEU A 108 12.15 -8.75 2.56
N LEU A 109 13.38 -8.23 2.66
CA LEU A 109 14.31 -8.16 1.53
C LEU A 109 14.69 -9.57 1.02
N ASN A 110 14.94 -10.49 1.96
CA ASN A 110 15.20 -11.89 1.61
C ASN A 110 13.99 -12.54 0.96
N PHE A 111 12.77 -12.28 1.44
CA PHE A 111 11.53 -12.83 0.90
C PHE A 111 11.34 -12.46 -0.57
N ILE A 112 11.48 -11.18 -0.91
CA ILE A 112 11.25 -10.70 -2.28
C ILE A 112 12.21 -11.35 -3.26
N THR A 113 13.47 -11.54 -2.87
CA THR A 113 14.48 -12.19 -3.72
C THR A 113 14.37 -13.72 -3.73
N ALA A 114 14.06 -14.35 -2.60
CA ALA A 114 13.94 -15.81 -2.48
C ALA A 114 12.68 -16.36 -3.15
N THR A 115 11.65 -15.52 -3.35
CA THR A 115 10.38 -15.89 -3.98
C THR A 115 10.23 -15.35 -5.41
N ASP A 116 11.32 -14.86 -6.01
CA ASP A 116 11.39 -14.34 -7.38
C ASP A 116 10.37 -13.23 -7.66
N ARG A 117 10.20 -12.31 -6.70
CA ARG A 117 9.23 -11.20 -6.77
C ARG A 117 9.87 -9.88 -7.19
N GLN A 118 11.16 -9.85 -7.54
CA GLN A 118 11.84 -8.61 -7.91
C GLN A 118 11.18 -7.91 -9.11
N GLU A 119 10.79 -8.64 -10.14
CA GLU A 119 10.14 -8.04 -11.31
C GLU A 119 8.75 -7.49 -10.96
N ALA A 120 7.98 -8.20 -10.12
CA ALA A 120 6.69 -7.73 -9.65
C ALA A 120 6.81 -6.46 -8.80
N LEU A 121 7.81 -6.40 -7.93
CA LEU A 121 8.15 -5.20 -7.17
C LEU A 121 8.55 -4.05 -8.12
N ALA A 122 9.43 -4.31 -9.09
CA ALA A 122 9.90 -3.27 -10.01
C ALA A 122 8.74 -2.64 -10.80
N ARG A 123 7.82 -3.46 -11.32
CA ARG A 123 6.60 -2.99 -11.98
C ARG A 123 5.70 -2.20 -11.04
N TYR A 124 5.51 -2.70 -9.81
CA TYR A 124 4.74 -1.97 -8.80
C TYR A 124 5.33 -0.59 -8.50
N LEU A 125 6.65 -0.47 -8.39
CA LEU A 125 7.32 0.81 -8.14
C LEU A 125 7.29 1.75 -9.35
N GLU A 126 7.32 1.21 -10.56
CA GLU A 126 7.13 1.99 -11.79
C GLU A 126 5.71 2.58 -11.81
N ASP A 127 4.70 1.74 -11.57
CA ASP A 127 3.31 2.16 -11.49
C ASP A 127 3.11 3.19 -10.36
N SER A 128 3.59 2.91 -9.14
CA SER A 128 3.38 3.79 -7.98
C SER A 128 4.09 5.14 -8.07
N ARG A 129 5.14 5.24 -8.89
CA ARG A 129 5.87 6.50 -9.14
C ARG A 129 5.33 7.26 -10.35
N SER A 130 4.48 6.62 -11.14
CA SER A 130 3.68 7.27 -12.16
C SER A 130 2.37 7.76 -11.55
N ASP A 131 1.61 8.57 -12.28
CA ASP A 131 0.24 8.92 -11.88
C ASP A 131 -0.72 7.71 -11.94
N ALA A 132 -0.23 6.47 -12.10
CA ALA A 132 -1.06 5.28 -12.21
C ALA A 132 -1.86 5.00 -10.93
N PRO A 133 -3.10 4.50 -11.08
CA PRO A 133 -3.90 4.09 -9.94
C PRO A 133 -3.20 2.99 -9.12
N PRO A 134 -3.44 2.92 -7.80
CA PRO A 134 -3.04 1.77 -6.99
C PRO A 134 -3.51 0.44 -7.58
N PRO A 135 -2.73 -0.64 -7.42
CA PRO A 135 -3.05 -1.92 -8.02
C PRO A 135 -4.34 -2.49 -7.43
N VAL A 136 -5.16 -3.09 -8.30
CA VAL A 136 -6.40 -3.75 -7.93
C VAL A 136 -6.28 -5.25 -8.24
N LEU A 137 -6.78 -6.10 -7.35
CA LEU A 137 -6.74 -7.55 -7.45
C LEU A 137 -7.94 -8.13 -8.21
N ALA A 138 -9.11 -7.50 -8.09
CA ALA A 138 -10.33 -7.91 -8.77
C ALA A 138 -11.31 -6.73 -8.92
N PHE A 139 -12.22 -6.86 -9.89
CA PHE A 139 -13.29 -5.90 -10.16
C PHE A 139 -14.65 -6.57 -10.05
N PHE A 140 -15.59 -5.88 -9.44
CA PHE A 140 -16.97 -6.29 -9.24
C PHE A 140 -17.90 -5.14 -9.58
N ASP A 141 -19.12 -5.46 -10.01
CA ASP A 141 -20.12 -4.42 -10.25
C ASP A 141 -20.95 -4.18 -8.98
N THR A 142 -21.07 -5.18 -8.12
CA THR A 142 -21.83 -5.11 -6.86
C THR A 142 -21.05 -5.59 -5.65
N ARG A 143 -21.50 -5.18 -4.46
CA ARG A 143 -20.91 -5.59 -3.19
C ARG A 143 -21.14 -7.08 -2.93
N GLU A 144 -22.30 -7.58 -3.30
CA GLU A 144 -22.70 -8.98 -3.16
C GLU A 144 -21.79 -9.92 -3.95
N GLU A 145 -21.41 -9.54 -5.18
CA GLU A 145 -20.44 -10.28 -5.99
C GLU A 145 -19.06 -10.32 -5.35
N ALA A 146 -18.60 -9.18 -4.82
CA ALA A 146 -17.31 -9.07 -4.16
C ALA A 146 -17.25 -9.92 -2.88
N ASP A 147 -18.29 -9.88 -2.05
CA ASP A 147 -18.39 -10.68 -0.83
C ASP A 147 -18.50 -12.18 -1.16
N ALA A 148 -19.25 -12.54 -2.21
CA ALA A 148 -19.32 -13.92 -2.69
C ALA A 148 -17.95 -14.44 -3.15
N TRP A 149 -17.20 -13.63 -3.92
CA TRP A 149 -15.83 -13.95 -4.32
C TRP A 149 -14.91 -14.12 -3.11
N LEU A 150 -14.94 -13.17 -2.15
CA LEU A 150 -14.12 -13.20 -0.95
C LEU A 150 -14.42 -14.45 -0.09
N SER A 151 -15.68 -14.89 -0.05
CA SER A 151 -16.11 -16.09 0.68
C SER A 151 -15.54 -17.40 0.11
N GLN A 152 -15.17 -17.41 -1.17
CA GLN A 152 -14.66 -18.61 -1.86
C GLN A 152 -13.13 -18.76 -1.73
N LEU A 153 -12.43 -17.70 -1.33
CA LEU A 153 -10.98 -17.75 -1.13
C LEU A 153 -10.65 -18.49 0.16
N ALA A 154 -9.77 -19.49 0.05
CA ALA A 154 -9.24 -20.19 1.20
C ALA A 154 -8.40 -19.25 2.08
N GLU A 155 -7.58 -18.41 1.43
CA GLU A 155 -6.76 -17.40 2.09
C GLU A 155 -6.85 -16.09 1.29
N PRO A 156 -7.75 -15.17 1.69
CA PRO A 156 -7.85 -13.88 1.05
C PRO A 156 -6.54 -13.06 1.16
N PRO A 157 -6.19 -12.30 0.11
CA PRO A 157 -5.03 -11.42 0.09
C PRO A 157 -5.28 -10.17 0.95
N SER A 158 -5.06 -10.27 2.27
CA SER A 158 -5.24 -9.16 3.22
C SER A 158 -4.43 -7.92 2.81
N TYR A 159 -5.01 -6.74 3.00
CA TYR A 159 -4.57 -5.42 2.52
C TYR A 159 -4.56 -5.23 0.99
N GLY A 160 -4.92 -6.26 0.23
CA GLY A 160 -5.10 -6.13 -1.20
C GLY A 160 -6.38 -5.37 -1.54
N HIS A 161 -6.38 -4.67 -2.67
CA HIS A 161 -7.52 -3.86 -3.11
C HIS A 161 -8.39 -4.57 -4.12
N VAL A 162 -9.70 -4.36 -4.03
CA VAL A 162 -10.67 -4.68 -5.09
C VAL A 162 -11.40 -3.40 -5.47
N MET A 163 -11.97 -3.37 -6.67
CA MET A 163 -12.86 -2.30 -7.07
C MET A 163 -14.29 -2.81 -7.18
N ILE A 164 -15.21 -2.09 -6.55
CA ILE A 164 -16.64 -2.34 -6.65
C ILE A 164 -17.27 -1.12 -7.33
N GLY A 165 -17.76 -1.30 -8.55
CA GLY A 165 -18.10 -0.18 -9.44
C GLY A 165 -16.86 0.65 -9.80
N ASP A 166 -16.82 1.89 -9.31
CA ASP A 166 -15.70 2.83 -9.44
C ASP A 166 -15.09 3.20 -8.07
N GLU A 167 -15.25 2.34 -7.06
CA GLU A 167 -14.78 2.60 -5.70
C GLU A 167 -13.82 1.51 -5.23
N TYR A 168 -12.76 1.92 -4.53
CA TYR A 168 -11.78 1.01 -3.95
C TYR A 168 -12.27 0.43 -2.63
N PHE A 169 -12.01 -0.85 -2.45
CA PHE A 169 -12.24 -1.60 -1.22
C PHE A 169 -10.97 -2.37 -0.86
N GLU A 170 -10.57 -2.30 0.40
CA GLU A 170 -9.48 -3.08 0.97
C GLU A 170 -10.04 -4.39 1.50
N ILE A 171 -9.33 -5.49 1.21
CA ILE A 171 -9.60 -6.79 1.80
C ILE A 171 -8.93 -6.84 3.16
N TRP A 172 -9.71 -7.05 4.21
CA TRP A 172 -9.19 -7.44 5.51
C TRP A 172 -9.38 -8.93 5.72
N TYR A 173 -8.31 -9.63 6.07
CA TYR A 173 -8.37 -11.04 6.44
C TYR A 173 -7.48 -11.33 7.64
N SER A 174 -8.07 -11.99 8.64
CA SER A 174 -7.37 -12.57 9.79
C SER A 174 -7.44 -14.08 9.65
N ARG A 175 -6.30 -14.72 9.37
CA ARG A 175 -6.16 -16.19 9.30
C ARG A 175 -6.46 -16.82 10.66
N GLU A 176 -6.09 -16.15 11.74
CA GLU A 176 -6.25 -16.61 13.12
C GLU A 176 -7.73 -16.63 13.55
N ASP A 177 -8.47 -15.58 13.20
CA ASP A 177 -9.87 -15.43 13.61
C ASP A 177 -10.85 -15.88 12.51
N GLY A 178 -10.36 -16.17 11.29
CA GLY A 178 -11.16 -16.51 10.12
C GLY A 178 -12.03 -15.37 9.56
N VAL A 179 -11.84 -14.15 10.10
CA VAL A 179 -12.59 -12.95 9.73
C VAL A 179 -12.14 -12.48 8.36
N ARG A 180 -13.10 -12.22 7.48
CA ARG A 180 -12.87 -11.73 6.11
C ARG A 180 -13.88 -10.63 5.82
N GLU A 181 -13.39 -9.44 5.53
CA GLU A 181 -14.21 -8.25 5.35
C GLU A 181 -13.69 -7.40 4.21
N LEU A 182 -14.60 -6.67 3.56
CA LEU A 182 -14.27 -5.62 2.62
C LEU A 182 -14.56 -4.28 3.27
N PHE A 183 -13.51 -3.55 3.58
CA PHE A 183 -13.61 -2.16 3.98
C PHE A 183 -13.52 -1.31 2.73
N ARG A 184 -14.26 -0.21 2.67
CA ARG A 184 -13.94 0.81 1.67
C ARG A 184 -12.48 1.21 1.90
N ASP A 185 -11.64 1.18 0.89
CA ASP A 185 -10.24 1.53 1.10
C ASP A 185 -10.10 3.04 1.20
N HIS A 186 -9.44 3.43 2.27
CA HIS A 186 -9.20 4.80 2.66
C HIS A 186 -7.73 5.20 2.41
N GLY A 187 -6.86 4.25 2.02
CA GLY A 187 -5.45 4.47 1.66
C GLY A 187 -5.27 5.28 0.38
N MET A 188 -6.32 5.41 -0.44
CA MET A 188 -6.40 6.39 -1.53
C MET A 188 -6.23 7.83 -1.04
N ASP A 189 -6.35 8.08 0.27
CA ASP A 189 -6.11 9.41 0.83
C ASP A 189 -4.69 9.93 0.53
N LEU A 190 -3.68 9.06 0.59
CA LEU A 190 -2.29 9.41 0.30
C LEU A 190 -2.05 9.66 -1.20
N PHE A 191 -2.71 8.86 -2.06
CA PHE A 191 -2.64 9.06 -3.51
C PHE A 191 -3.28 10.39 -3.93
N PHE A 192 -4.32 10.83 -3.22
CA PHE A 192 -5.02 12.09 -3.51
C PHE A 192 -4.55 13.29 -2.65
N GLU A 193 -3.69 13.11 -1.66
CA GLU A 193 -3.09 14.21 -0.86
C GLU A 193 -2.29 15.20 -1.73
N ASP A 194 -1.66 14.70 -2.80
CA ASP A 194 -0.98 15.54 -3.79
C ASP A 194 -1.95 16.48 -4.54
N PHE A 195 -3.22 16.11 -4.68
CA PHE A 195 -4.24 16.90 -5.37
C PHE A 195 -4.88 17.98 -4.47
N GLU A 196 -4.62 17.97 -3.15
CA GLU A 196 -5.08 19.00 -2.21
C GLU A 196 -3.96 19.94 -1.77
N SER A 197 -2.73 19.43 -1.62
CA SER A 197 -1.57 20.24 -1.22
C SER A 197 -1.01 21.11 -2.34
N LYS A 198 -1.36 20.81 -3.60
CA LYS A 198 -0.93 21.54 -4.80
C LYS A 198 -2.13 21.95 -5.64
N PRO A 199 -2.05 23.04 -6.42
CA PRO A 199 -3.07 23.34 -7.43
C PRO A 199 -3.25 22.12 -8.34
N LEU A 200 -4.51 21.70 -8.52
CA LEU A 200 -4.82 20.60 -9.43
C LEU A 200 -4.20 20.89 -10.80
N PRO A 201 -3.55 19.90 -11.44
CA PRO A 201 -3.10 20.07 -12.82
C PRO A 201 -4.31 20.40 -13.71
N PRO A 202 -4.14 21.15 -14.80
CA PRO A 202 -5.21 21.37 -15.76
C PRO A 202 -5.79 20.03 -16.23
N PRO A 203 -7.12 19.88 -16.31
CA PRO A 203 -7.72 18.64 -16.80
C PRO A 203 -7.29 18.41 -18.25
N ALA A 204 -6.92 17.17 -18.56
CA ALA A 204 -6.51 16.76 -19.90
C ALA A 204 -7.65 16.87 -20.92
N ALA A 205 -8.90 16.72 -20.46
CA ALA A 205 -10.10 16.85 -21.27
C ALA A 205 -11.32 17.22 -20.41
N SER A 206 -12.35 17.77 -21.05
CA SER A 206 -13.63 18.09 -20.43
C SER A 206 -14.77 17.51 -21.26
N PHE A 207 -15.74 16.90 -20.58
CA PHE A 207 -16.88 16.21 -21.16
C PHE A 207 -18.18 16.70 -20.52
N ASN A 208 -19.29 16.50 -21.21
CA ASN A 208 -20.62 16.76 -20.63
C ASN A 208 -21.18 15.52 -19.94
N THR A 209 -20.81 14.33 -20.42
CA THR A 209 -21.34 13.05 -19.92
C THR A 209 -20.23 12.07 -19.57
N ARG A 210 -20.59 11.07 -18.75
CA ARG A 210 -19.66 10.02 -18.34
C ARG A 210 -19.34 9.10 -19.52
N GLU A 211 -20.31 8.87 -20.39
CA GLU A 211 -20.20 8.03 -21.58
C GLU A 211 -19.14 8.60 -22.55
N GLU A 212 -19.19 9.91 -22.81
CA GLU A 212 -18.18 10.62 -23.62
C GLU A 212 -16.77 10.46 -23.04
N ALA A 213 -16.63 10.59 -21.72
CA ALA A 213 -15.35 10.46 -21.04
C ALA A 213 -14.78 9.03 -21.12
N ILE A 214 -15.64 8.01 -20.96
CA ILE A 214 -15.24 6.60 -21.11
C ILE A 214 -14.86 6.27 -22.55
N GLU A 215 -15.60 6.76 -23.54
CA GLU A 215 -15.29 6.54 -24.95
C GLU A 215 -13.96 7.20 -25.33
N TRP A 216 -13.72 8.41 -24.85
CA TRP A 216 -12.42 9.07 -25.00
C TRP A 216 -11.29 8.26 -24.38
N LEU A 217 -11.48 7.78 -23.14
CA LEU A 217 -10.46 7.01 -22.42
C LEU A 217 -10.15 5.68 -23.12
N ALA A 218 -11.19 5.01 -23.63
CA ALA A 218 -11.06 3.74 -24.35
C ALA A 218 -10.42 3.87 -25.74
N SER A 219 -10.63 5.01 -26.42
CA SER A 219 -10.05 5.29 -27.73
C SER A 219 -8.67 5.93 -27.65
N HIS A 220 -8.20 6.32 -26.45
CA HIS A 220 -6.94 7.01 -26.30
C HIS A 220 -5.75 6.07 -26.59
N PRO A 221 -4.81 6.44 -27.48
CA PRO A 221 -3.73 5.55 -27.94
C PRO A 221 -2.75 5.09 -26.84
N VAL A 222 -2.79 5.74 -25.68
CA VAL A 222 -1.92 5.46 -24.53
C VAL A 222 -2.70 5.15 -23.24
N SER A 223 -4.05 5.13 -23.30
CA SER A 223 -4.93 4.93 -22.13
C SER A 223 -4.47 5.70 -20.89
N PRO A 224 -4.53 7.05 -20.93
CA PRO A 224 -3.83 7.90 -19.99
C PRO A 224 -4.42 7.77 -18.59
N THR A 225 -3.55 7.82 -17.59
CA THR A 225 -3.98 8.19 -16.25
C THR A 225 -3.94 9.71 -16.16
N ALA A 226 -5.10 10.35 -16.01
CA ALA A 226 -5.22 11.79 -16.14
C ALA A 226 -6.40 12.35 -15.37
N LEU A 227 -6.28 13.63 -15.02
CA LEU A 227 -7.42 14.39 -14.52
C LEU A 227 -8.31 14.82 -15.69
N VAL A 228 -9.62 14.59 -15.59
CA VAL A 228 -10.63 15.05 -16.56
C VAL A 228 -11.77 15.74 -15.83
N THR A 229 -12.56 16.54 -16.55
CA THR A 229 -13.79 17.12 -16.02
C THR A 229 -15.02 16.56 -16.71
N ILE A 230 -16.05 16.24 -15.95
CA ILE A 230 -17.35 15.77 -16.48
C ILE A 230 -18.42 16.66 -15.86
N ALA A 231 -19.15 17.39 -16.70
CA ALA A 231 -20.15 18.38 -16.26
C ALA A 231 -19.62 19.38 -15.19
N GLY A 232 -18.33 19.72 -15.26
CA GLY A 232 -17.68 20.66 -14.34
C GLY A 232 -17.13 20.03 -13.05
N GLU A 233 -17.32 18.73 -12.84
CA GLU A 233 -16.75 17.98 -11.73
C GLU A 233 -15.46 17.27 -12.13
N TYR A 234 -14.49 17.18 -11.22
CA TYR A 234 -13.20 16.53 -11.47
C TYR A 234 -13.24 15.02 -11.23
N TYR A 235 -12.68 14.29 -12.20
CA TYR A 235 -12.53 12.84 -12.16
C TYR A 235 -11.09 12.46 -12.46
N HIS A 236 -10.60 11.43 -11.78
CA HIS A 236 -9.37 10.75 -12.13
C HIS A 236 -9.68 9.60 -13.09
N ALA A 237 -9.30 9.77 -14.36
CA ALA A 237 -9.40 8.76 -15.38
C ALA A 237 -8.21 7.80 -15.25
N ALA A 238 -8.50 6.50 -15.20
CA ALA A 238 -7.50 5.47 -14.99
C ALA A 238 -7.75 4.24 -15.86
N TYR A 239 -6.66 3.60 -16.31
CA TYR A 239 -6.71 2.36 -17.08
C TYR A 239 -5.95 1.23 -16.38
N TYR A 240 -6.68 0.17 -16.03
CA TYR A 240 -6.10 -1.03 -15.43
C TYR A 240 -5.81 -2.06 -16.52
N LYS A 241 -4.59 -2.01 -17.06
CA LYS A 241 -4.14 -2.88 -18.15
C LYS A 241 -4.36 -4.37 -17.88
N LYS A 242 -4.17 -4.83 -16.64
CA LYS A 242 -4.37 -6.24 -16.24
C LYS A 242 -5.81 -6.72 -16.51
N PHE A 243 -6.79 -5.84 -16.39
CA PHE A 243 -8.21 -6.16 -16.53
C PHE A 243 -8.83 -5.57 -17.79
N ASN A 244 -8.04 -4.86 -18.60
CA ASN A 244 -8.52 -4.08 -19.75
C ASN A 244 -9.74 -3.22 -19.38
N ARG A 245 -9.69 -2.55 -18.22
CA ARG A 245 -10.82 -1.80 -17.65
C ARG A 245 -10.46 -0.33 -17.47
N HIS A 246 -11.38 0.52 -17.91
CA HIS A 246 -11.34 1.97 -17.77
C HIS A 246 -12.25 2.39 -16.62
N THR A 247 -11.78 3.31 -15.78
CA THR A 247 -12.49 3.79 -14.59
C THR A 247 -12.38 5.30 -14.49
N LEU A 248 -13.42 5.90 -13.92
CA LEU A 248 -13.50 7.32 -13.62
C LEU A 248 -13.79 7.50 -12.12
N LEU A 249 -12.78 7.90 -11.36
CA LEU A 249 -12.90 8.11 -9.91
C LEU A 249 -13.30 9.56 -9.65
N ALA A 250 -14.48 9.80 -9.07
CA ALA A 250 -14.94 11.14 -8.73
C ALA A 250 -14.14 11.72 -7.54
N LEU A 251 -13.51 12.88 -7.73
CA LEU A 251 -12.76 13.53 -6.64
C LEU A 251 -13.68 14.10 -5.54
N SER A 252 -14.93 14.44 -5.86
CA SER A 252 -15.91 14.92 -4.88
C SER A 252 -16.22 13.87 -3.81
N ARG A 253 -16.47 12.62 -4.22
CA ARG A 253 -16.79 11.51 -3.32
C ARG A 253 -15.66 11.22 -2.33
N LEU A 254 -14.42 11.36 -2.79
CA LEU A 254 -13.23 11.24 -1.94
C LEU A 254 -13.21 12.34 -0.88
N ARG A 255 -13.49 13.59 -1.27
CA ARG A 255 -13.54 14.74 -0.34
C ARG A 255 -14.67 14.64 0.69
N GLU A 256 -15.89 14.32 0.25
CA GLU A 256 -17.06 14.17 1.14
C GLU A 256 -16.81 13.13 2.22
N TRP A 257 -16.23 11.99 1.82
CA TRP A 257 -15.92 10.92 2.74
C TRP A 257 -14.81 11.32 3.74
N ARG A 258 -13.74 12.01 3.30
CA ARG A 258 -12.70 12.54 4.23
C ARG A 258 -13.30 13.48 5.27
N ALA A 259 -14.18 14.38 4.85
CA ALA A 259 -14.85 15.30 5.76
C ALA A 259 -15.66 14.54 6.81
N LYS A 260 -16.35 13.46 6.41
CA LYS A 260 -17.06 12.58 7.33
C LYS A 260 -16.13 11.91 8.33
N ARG A 261 -15.02 11.31 7.87
CA ARG A 261 -14.05 10.65 8.77
C ARG A 261 -13.38 11.62 9.73
N LYS A 262 -13.02 12.82 9.27
CA LYS A 262 -12.48 13.87 10.15
C LYS A 262 -13.47 14.21 11.25
N ALA A 263 -14.76 14.36 10.92
CA ALA A 263 -15.80 14.58 11.91
C ALA A 263 -15.98 13.39 12.87
N GLU A 264 -15.88 12.15 12.38
CA GLU A 264 -15.93 10.93 13.21
C GLU A 264 -14.72 10.85 14.17
N MET A 265 -13.50 11.13 13.70
CA MET A 265 -12.30 11.16 14.53
C MET A 265 -12.34 12.30 15.55
N GLU A 266 -12.80 13.49 15.18
CA GLU A 266 -13.00 14.61 16.12
C GLU A 266 -14.08 14.28 17.16
N GLN A 267 -15.09 13.47 16.80
CA GLN A 267 -16.08 12.94 17.76
C GLN A 267 -15.51 11.87 18.68
N GLU A 268 -14.65 10.98 18.18
CA GLU A 268 -13.96 9.97 18.99
C GLU A 268 -12.92 10.58 19.94
N GLU A 269 -12.20 11.62 19.49
CA GLU A 269 -11.19 12.34 20.30
C GLU A 269 -11.84 13.28 21.33
N SER A 270 -13.01 13.85 21.02
CA SER A 270 -13.81 14.60 22.01
C SER A 270 -14.61 13.72 22.97
N ALA A 271 -14.67 12.42 22.70
CA ALA A 271 -15.22 11.40 23.59
C ALA A 271 -14.11 10.76 24.45
N GLU A 272 -13.31 11.57 25.17
CA GLU A 272 -12.53 11.04 26.29
C GLU A 272 -13.49 10.48 27.38
N PRO A 273 -13.12 9.37 28.04
CA PRO A 273 -14.01 8.68 28.98
C PRO A 273 -14.29 9.58 30.18
N GLU A 274 -15.55 9.61 30.62
CA GLU A 274 -15.90 10.25 31.89
C GLU A 274 -14.94 9.76 32.99
N PRO A 275 -14.41 10.66 33.84
CA PRO A 275 -13.61 10.24 34.96
C PRO A 275 -14.45 9.29 35.80
N SER A 276 -13.97 8.05 35.95
CA SER A 276 -14.60 7.08 36.85
C SER A 276 -14.60 7.67 38.26
N GLU A 277 -15.74 8.22 38.67
CA GLU A 277 -15.97 8.64 40.04
C GLU A 277 -16.11 7.40 40.94
N VAL A 278 -15.30 7.43 42.01
CA VAL A 278 -15.34 6.69 43.30
C VAL A 278 -14.71 5.29 43.34
#